data_AF-A0A944ABI6-F1
#
_entry.id   AF-A0A944ABI6-F1
#
_cell.length_a   1.000
_cell.length_b   1.000
_cell.length_c   1.000
_cell.angle_alpha   90.00
_cell.angle_beta   90.00
_cell.angle_gamma   90.00
#
_symmetry.space_group_name_H-M   'P 1'
#
loop_
_entity.id
_entity.type
_entity.pdbx_description
1 polymer ?
#
loop_
_entity_poly.entity_id
_entity_poly.type
_entity_poly.pdbx_seq_one_letter_code
_entity_poly.pdbx_strand_id
1 'polypeptide(L)'
;MRNLSLVFVCAFAVSGALFAGESLILQVGENATRCDWELIPYETIDGMKGKFAHISPYAKSNSRVELPLKVKGRYRIWLGVVVKRWCGYVLHVKLGKEKYPVRMHTDFKIDDVAPENPMIGEVEFTVADLDNDTLVVRNSTGAPGGIAYVRLEKAEGETLLGRPKGGALMVATNDSYGIYNDKEEYFATFRQLANSPVGRIMFCAVTGENSYSVKTRSGTNEKFDPSIPYMREIEVKISKSCERLTAGNPNLLKETVDYIHSLDMEAYVYFRPGAAVDFRAFWGKKGDAERRTGACLYAPENRCRLWDGTIVGRPSYARKEVRQYVLQLCSEMMELGFDGVNFAFTRALPMTLFEDAFRERFKKEYGEEVKSKDDKRALDLRCKITGEFLSEVKKLLGEKKLSLTVLCSVARNREYGLDVKALAASGVVDEFIVDGEDFRLPRKITIDKIDFESFRKAVAGTKAVLRPQFTTWWNGYDTKNFRKAAEAGFAPACLWDGAHMQWTDWERIRRFDGKDFSAAERWEKAHPDSSRVKRLKTVNNFDILEYPWWLAF
;
A
#
# COMPACT_ATOMS: atom_id res chain seq x y z
N MET A 1 9.50 21.98 31.28
CA MET A 1 10.43 20.83 31.40
C MET A 1 10.56 20.17 30.04
N ARG A 2 11.73 20.25 29.39
CA ARG A 2 11.99 19.60 28.10
C ARG A 2 12.23 18.11 28.37
N ASN A 3 11.32 17.25 27.92
CA ASN A 3 11.52 15.80 27.95
C ASN A 3 12.64 15.44 26.97
N LEU A 4 13.86 15.26 27.50
CA LEU A 4 14.95 14.58 26.82
C LEU A 4 14.60 13.09 26.75
N SER A 5 14.05 12.66 25.62
CA SER A 5 13.91 11.24 25.30
C SER A 5 15.33 10.66 25.14
N LEU A 6 15.83 9.96 26.16
CA LEU A 6 17.05 9.16 26.02
C LEU A 6 16.79 8.05 24.98
N VAL A 7 17.43 8.15 23.81
CA VAL A 7 17.49 7.06 22.85
C VAL A 7 18.62 6.14 23.31
N PHE A 8 18.27 4.97 23.83
CA PHE A 8 19.24 3.92 24.14
C PHE A 8 19.71 3.27 22.82
N VAL A 9 21.00 3.41 22.52
CA VAL A 9 21.65 2.77 21.37
C VAL A 9 22.39 1.54 21.89
N CYS A 10 21.90 0.35 21.55
CA CYS A 10 22.61 -0.92 21.79
C CYS A 10 23.52 -1.21 20.59
N ALA A 11 24.84 -1.23 20.78
CA ALA A 11 25.79 -1.69 19.77
C ALA A 11 26.09 -3.19 20.01
N PHE A 12 25.94 -4.04 18.98
CA PHE A 12 26.08 -5.48 19.13
C PHE A 12 27.45 -5.97 18.62
N ALA A 13 27.98 -7.01 19.27
CA ALA A 13 29.15 -7.74 18.78
C ALA A 13 28.70 -8.94 17.94
N VAL A 14 29.28 -9.09 16.75
CA VAL A 14 29.17 -10.30 15.92
C VAL A 14 29.89 -11.44 16.65
N SER A 15 29.19 -12.52 17.00
CA SER A 15 29.74 -13.65 17.79
C SER A 15 30.46 -14.72 16.96
N GLY A 16 30.43 -14.63 15.63
CA GLY A 16 31.12 -15.56 14.74
C GLY A 16 30.94 -15.20 13.28
N ALA A 17 32.00 -15.41 12.50
CA ALA A 17 32.01 -15.37 11.05
C ALA A 17 32.18 -16.80 10.55
N LEU A 18 31.17 -17.34 9.89
CA LEU A 18 31.27 -18.63 9.19
C LEU A 18 31.47 -18.35 7.71
N PHE A 19 32.53 -18.92 7.14
CA PHE A 19 32.75 -18.94 5.69
C PHE A 19 32.09 -20.18 5.11
N ALA A 20 31.05 -19.98 4.31
CA ALA A 20 30.41 -21.03 3.53
C ALA A 20 30.68 -20.74 2.04
N GLY A 21 31.82 -21.18 1.54
CA GLY A 21 32.32 -20.79 0.21
C GLY A 21 32.69 -19.30 0.16
N GLU A 22 32.23 -18.58 -0.86
CA GLU A 22 32.44 -17.13 -1.04
C GLU A 22 31.51 -16.24 -0.19
N SER A 23 30.68 -16.84 0.68
CA SER A 23 29.75 -16.13 1.55
C SER A 23 30.27 -16.01 2.99
N LEU A 24 30.07 -14.83 3.59
CA LEU A 24 30.29 -14.56 5.01
C LEU A 24 28.95 -14.51 5.75
N ILE A 25 28.74 -15.37 6.74
CA ILE A 25 27.54 -15.35 7.60
C ILE A 25 27.88 -14.74 8.95
N LEU A 26 27.20 -13.66 9.31
CA LEU A 26 27.27 -12.97 10.60
C LEU A 26 26.07 -13.39 11.47
N GLN A 27 26.34 -14.02 12.60
CA GLN A 27 25.32 -14.37 13.59
C GLN A 27 25.13 -13.26 14.64
N VAL A 28 23.92 -13.18 15.21
CA VAL A 28 23.62 -12.25 16.31
C VAL A 28 24.24 -12.76 17.62
N GLY A 29 25.12 -11.96 18.23
CA GLY A 29 25.93 -12.34 19.39
C GLY A 29 25.40 -11.93 20.76
N GLU A 30 26.02 -12.49 21.82
CA GLU A 30 25.54 -12.50 23.22
C GLU A 30 25.45 -11.15 23.93
N ASN A 31 26.04 -10.08 23.39
CA ASN A 31 26.03 -8.75 23.99
C ASN A 31 24.69 -7.98 23.78
N ALA A 32 23.60 -8.69 23.49
CA ALA A 32 22.29 -8.11 23.17
C ALA A 32 21.45 -7.67 24.39
N THR A 33 21.94 -7.84 25.62
CA THR A 33 21.10 -7.89 26.83
C THR A 33 20.64 -6.54 27.41
N ARG A 34 20.40 -5.50 26.59
CA ARG A 34 19.91 -4.19 27.09
C ARG A 34 18.83 -3.49 26.29
N CYS A 35 18.25 -4.15 25.30
CA CYS A 35 17.13 -3.63 24.50
C CYS A 35 15.94 -4.60 24.62
N ASP A 36 14.71 -4.21 24.23
CA ASP A 36 13.53 -5.11 24.26
C ASP A 36 13.66 -6.34 23.30
N TRP A 37 14.86 -6.57 22.78
CA TRP A 37 15.23 -7.69 21.92
C TRP A 37 15.83 -8.81 22.77
N GLU A 38 15.28 -10.01 22.64
CA GLU A 38 15.74 -11.22 23.31
C GLU A 38 16.52 -12.10 22.34
N LEU A 39 17.58 -12.74 22.81
CA LEU A 39 18.31 -13.73 22.02
C LEU A 39 17.76 -15.11 22.30
N ILE A 40 17.25 -15.75 21.25
CA ILE A 40 16.67 -17.08 21.35
C ILE A 40 17.57 -18.06 20.58
N PRO A 41 18.14 -19.08 21.24
CA PRO A 41 18.93 -20.09 20.55
C PRO A 41 18.03 -20.91 19.63
N TYR A 42 18.59 -21.34 18.50
CA TYR A 42 17.88 -22.17 17.54
C TYR A 42 18.79 -23.23 16.91
N GLU A 43 18.18 -24.31 16.45
CA GLU A 43 18.75 -25.31 15.56
C GLU A 43 17.79 -25.50 14.39
N THR A 44 18.29 -25.54 13.17
CA THR A 44 17.50 -25.87 11.96
C THR A 44 17.59 -27.37 11.66
N ILE A 45 16.67 -27.88 10.83
CA ILE A 45 16.67 -29.29 10.41
C ILE A 45 17.96 -29.66 9.65
N ASP A 46 18.53 -28.73 8.87
CA ASP A 46 19.82 -28.89 8.18
C ASP A 46 21.04 -28.71 9.11
N GLY A 47 20.83 -28.60 10.43
CA GLY A 47 21.89 -28.59 11.45
C GLY A 47 22.54 -27.25 11.71
N MET A 48 22.06 -26.15 11.12
CA MET A 48 22.51 -24.80 11.45
C MET A 48 22.10 -24.44 12.87
N LYS A 49 23.05 -23.99 13.68
CA LYS A 49 22.83 -23.54 15.06
C LYS A 49 23.17 -22.08 15.19
N GLY A 50 22.43 -21.35 16.01
CA GLY A 50 22.71 -19.94 16.28
C GLY A 50 21.78 -19.35 17.33
N LYS A 51 21.78 -18.02 17.42
CA LYS A 51 20.80 -17.24 18.17
C LYS A 51 20.16 -16.24 17.23
N PHE A 52 18.84 -16.10 17.27
CA PHE A 52 18.16 -14.99 16.60
C PHE A 52 17.76 -13.94 17.62
N ALA A 53 17.85 -12.67 17.24
CA ALA A 53 17.27 -11.58 18.03
C ALA A 53 15.78 -11.50 17.70
N HIS A 54 14.94 -11.55 18.72
CA HIS A 54 13.49 -11.48 18.64
C HIS A 54 12.96 -10.30 19.46
N ILE A 55 11.91 -9.65 18.98
CA ILE A 55 11.22 -8.58 19.70
C ILE A 55 9.73 -8.82 19.73
N SER A 56 9.16 -8.65 20.92
CA SER A 56 7.71 -8.74 21.17
C SER A 56 6.96 -7.59 20.48
N PRO A 57 5.72 -7.79 20.01
CA PRO A 57 4.88 -6.69 19.52
C PRO A 57 4.58 -5.62 20.60
N TYR A 58 4.77 -5.96 21.89
CA TYR A 58 4.56 -5.05 23.02
C TYR A 58 5.82 -4.28 23.43
N ALA A 59 6.96 -4.55 22.79
CA ALA A 59 8.21 -3.85 23.04
C ALA A 59 8.10 -2.35 22.73
N LYS A 60 8.99 -1.54 23.34
CA LYS A 60 9.04 -0.13 23.03
C LYS A 60 9.49 0.06 21.58
N SER A 61 8.79 0.97 20.95
CA SER A 61 8.70 1.13 19.51
C SER A 61 9.99 1.59 18.80
N ASN A 62 11.04 1.91 19.57
CA ASN A 62 12.31 2.45 19.09
C ASN A 62 13.50 1.51 19.36
N SER A 63 13.25 0.31 19.90
CA SER A 63 14.30 -0.68 20.15
C SER A 63 14.85 -1.20 18.82
N ARG A 64 16.17 -1.13 18.63
CA ARG A 64 16.85 -1.51 17.39
C ARG A 64 18.06 -2.41 17.63
N VAL A 65 18.35 -3.25 16.65
CA VAL A 65 19.57 -4.06 16.55
C VAL A 65 20.52 -3.37 15.57
N GLU A 66 21.77 -3.17 15.99
CA GLU A 66 22.84 -2.62 15.15
C GLU A 66 23.93 -3.68 14.94
N LEU A 67 24.12 -4.09 13.70
CA LEU A 67 25.06 -5.13 13.30
C LEU A 67 26.19 -4.52 12.46
N PRO A 68 27.39 -4.32 13.03
CA PRO A 68 28.55 -3.85 12.28
C PRO A 68 28.96 -4.90 11.25
N LEU A 69 28.96 -4.56 9.95
CA LEU A 69 29.26 -5.52 8.89
C LEU A 69 30.77 -5.77 8.74
N LYS A 70 31.62 -4.80 9.11
CA LYS A 70 33.10 -4.90 9.14
C LYS A 70 33.73 -5.42 7.83
N VAL A 71 33.13 -5.10 6.70
CA VAL A 71 33.65 -5.42 5.37
C VAL A 71 33.76 -4.16 4.52
N LYS A 72 34.64 -4.21 3.52
CA LYS A 72 34.80 -3.18 2.50
C LYS A 72 34.62 -3.77 1.11
N GLY A 73 33.95 -3.05 0.24
CA GLY A 73 33.71 -3.46 -1.16
C GLY A 73 32.24 -3.69 -1.47
N ARG A 74 31.95 -4.21 -2.66
CA ARG A 74 30.58 -4.44 -3.11
C ARG A 74 30.05 -5.79 -2.64
N TYR A 75 28.94 -5.76 -1.91
CA TYR A 75 28.31 -6.96 -1.38
C TYR A 75 26.82 -7.00 -1.69
N ARG A 76 26.32 -8.21 -2.01
CA ARG A 76 24.92 -8.55 -1.88
C ARG A 76 24.65 -8.97 -0.44
N ILE A 77 23.62 -8.38 0.15
CA ILE A 77 23.27 -8.55 1.56
C ILE A 77 21.98 -9.35 1.64
N TRP A 78 22.04 -10.50 2.30
CA TRP A 78 20.92 -11.37 2.60
C TRP A 78 20.62 -11.34 4.10
N LEU A 79 19.35 -11.39 4.47
CA LEU A 79 18.90 -11.44 5.86
C LEU A 79 18.18 -12.76 6.10
N GLY A 80 18.57 -13.47 7.14
CA GLY A 80 17.77 -14.56 7.69
C GLY A 80 16.73 -13.98 8.64
N VAL A 81 15.50 -13.80 8.18
CA VAL A 81 14.40 -13.24 8.98
C VAL A 81 13.55 -14.36 9.57
N VAL A 82 13.12 -14.20 10.82
CA VAL A 82 12.20 -15.17 11.45
C VAL A 82 10.80 -14.93 10.89
N VAL A 83 10.14 -16.02 10.50
CA VAL A 83 8.83 -16.01 9.85
C VAL A 83 7.85 -16.84 10.68
N LYS A 84 6.62 -16.35 10.84
CA LYS A 84 5.55 -17.04 11.56
C LYS A 84 4.20 -16.86 10.86
N ARG A 85 3.45 -17.96 10.68
CA ARG A 85 2.21 -18.04 9.88
C ARG A 85 1.05 -17.14 10.37
N TRP A 86 1.09 -16.68 11.62
CA TRP A 86 -0.06 -16.04 12.28
C TRP A 86 0.17 -14.61 12.76
N CYS A 87 1.40 -14.12 12.69
CA CYS A 87 1.71 -12.73 12.96
C CYS A 87 2.69 -12.26 11.91
N GLY A 88 2.26 -11.32 11.08
CA GLY A 88 3.16 -10.70 10.11
C GLY A 88 4.31 -10.04 10.85
N TYR A 89 5.50 -10.61 10.71
CA TYR A 89 6.72 -9.99 11.19
C TYR A 89 7.05 -8.87 10.22
N VAL A 90 7.13 -7.65 10.75
CA VAL A 90 7.42 -6.46 9.96
C VAL A 90 8.70 -5.84 10.49
N LEU A 91 9.77 -5.96 9.72
CA LEU A 91 11.07 -5.38 10.02
C LEU A 91 11.28 -4.10 9.22
N HIS A 92 12.02 -3.18 9.81
CA HIS A 92 12.50 -1.97 9.17
C HIS A 92 14.03 -2.06 9.18
N VAL A 93 14.61 -2.16 7.99
CA VAL A 93 16.05 -2.41 7.82
C VAL A 93 16.68 -1.30 7.00
N LYS A 94 17.85 -0.81 7.44
CA LYS A 94 18.66 0.16 6.70
C LYS A 94 20.14 -0.06 6.91
N LEU A 95 20.95 0.40 5.98
CA LEU A 95 22.35 0.72 6.29
C LEU A 95 22.39 2.02 7.10
N GLY A 96 23.34 2.15 8.03
CA GLY A 96 23.41 3.31 8.94
C GLY A 96 23.54 4.67 8.23
N LYS A 97 24.08 4.67 7.00
CA LYS A 97 24.17 5.86 6.14
C LYS A 97 22.86 6.28 5.47
N GLU A 98 21.85 5.41 5.45
CA GLU A 98 20.57 5.71 4.82
C GLU A 98 19.64 6.49 5.76
N LYS A 99 18.92 7.45 5.18
CA LYS A 99 17.97 8.29 5.94
C LYS A 99 16.80 7.48 6.50
N TYR A 100 16.16 6.68 5.65
CA TYR A 100 14.95 5.93 6.00
C TYR A 100 15.12 4.44 5.70
N PRO A 101 14.53 3.56 6.52
CA PRO A 101 14.60 2.14 6.30
C PRO A 101 13.69 1.65 5.20
N VAL A 102 14.01 0.46 4.69
CA VAL A 102 13.11 -0.36 3.90
C VAL A 102 12.23 -1.14 4.87
N ARG A 103 10.92 -1.12 4.62
CA ARG A 103 9.95 -1.96 5.33
C ARG A 103 9.92 -3.35 4.71
N MET A 104 9.99 -4.39 5.53
CA MET A 104 10.04 -5.78 5.13
C MET A 104 8.88 -6.54 5.78
N HIS A 105 7.88 -6.91 4.98
CA HIS A 105 6.84 -7.85 5.40
C HIS A 105 7.32 -9.26 5.12
N THR A 106 7.39 -10.07 6.16
CA THR A 106 7.93 -11.44 6.08
C THR A 106 6.83 -12.49 6.00
N ASP A 107 5.61 -12.10 5.61
CA ASP A 107 4.56 -13.06 5.30
C ASP A 107 4.93 -13.82 4.04
N PHE A 108 5.18 -15.12 4.19
CA PHE A 108 5.40 -16.02 3.07
C PHE A 108 4.07 -16.68 2.70
N LYS A 109 3.58 -16.46 1.48
CA LYS A 109 2.53 -17.30 0.85
C LYS A 109 3.13 -18.65 0.50
N ILE A 110 3.32 -19.49 1.51
CA ILE A 110 3.74 -20.87 1.28
C ILE A 110 2.50 -21.75 1.40
N ASP A 111 1.69 -21.71 0.34
CA ASP A 111 0.49 -22.56 0.22
C ASP A 111 0.86 -24.05 0.16
N ASP A 112 2.09 -24.39 -0.26
CA ASP A 112 2.53 -25.79 -0.48
C ASP A 112 3.42 -26.38 0.61
N VAL A 113 3.82 -25.59 1.61
CA VAL A 113 4.69 -26.03 2.69
C VAL A 113 4.13 -25.51 4.00
N ALA A 114 3.02 -26.11 4.44
CA ALA A 114 2.66 -26.01 5.85
C ALA A 114 3.89 -26.42 6.67
N PRO A 115 4.36 -25.51 7.52
CA PRO A 115 4.27 -25.92 8.90
C PRO A 115 3.53 -24.86 9.68
N GLU A 116 2.85 -25.32 10.72
CA GLU A 116 2.45 -24.47 11.83
C GLU A 116 3.68 -23.80 12.46
N ASN A 117 4.87 -24.37 12.25
CA ASN A 117 6.12 -24.02 12.92
C ASN A 117 6.82 -22.77 12.36
N PRO A 118 7.48 -21.99 13.23
CA PRO A 118 8.36 -20.90 12.84
C PRO A 118 9.51 -21.42 11.96
N MET A 119 10.00 -20.53 11.09
CA MET A 119 11.10 -20.81 10.17
C MET A 119 11.97 -19.57 10.02
N ILE A 120 13.15 -19.73 9.41
CA ILE A 120 13.98 -18.61 8.97
C ILE A 120 13.85 -18.49 7.46
N GLY A 121 13.25 -17.40 6.98
CA GLY A 121 13.25 -17.05 5.56
C GLY A 121 14.50 -16.25 5.23
N GLU A 122 15.21 -16.63 4.18
CA GLU A 122 16.32 -15.84 3.64
C GLU A 122 15.80 -14.88 2.57
N VAL A 123 16.11 -13.60 2.74
CA VAL A 123 15.63 -12.51 1.88
C VAL A 123 16.81 -11.64 1.47
N GLU A 124 16.95 -11.37 0.17
CA GLU A 124 17.95 -10.42 -0.31
C GLU A 124 17.49 -9.02 0.08
N PHE A 125 18.26 -8.28 0.89
CA PHE A 125 17.92 -6.92 1.27
C PHE A 125 18.32 -5.90 0.20
N THR A 126 19.60 -5.91 -0.21
CA THR A 126 20.14 -4.99 -1.20
C THR A 126 21.51 -5.45 -1.70
N VAL A 127 22.00 -4.84 -2.77
CA VAL A 127 23.42 -4.81 -3.14
C VAL A 127 23.96 -3.42 -2.81
N ALA A 128 25.09 -3.33 -2.14
CA ALA A 128 25.67 -2.05 -1.74
C ALA A 128 27.20 -2.08 -1.71
N ASP A 129 27.80 -0.91 -1.99
CA ASP A 129 29.20 -0.66 -1.68
C ASP A 129 29.30 -0.35 -0.18
N LEU A 130 29.95 -1.26 0.55
CA LEU A 130 30.13 -1.21 2.00
C LEU A 130 31.49 -0.62 2.35
N ASP A 131 31.52 0.24 3.36
CA ASP A 131 32.76 0.74 3.98
C ASP A 131 32.66 0.64 5.51
N ASN A 132 32.71 -0.60 6.01
CA ASN A 132 32.46 -0.91 7.42
C ASN A 132 31.10 -0.38 7.93
N ASP A 133 30.10 -0.37 7.04
CA ASP A 133 28.76 0.08 7.38
C ASP A 133 28.13 -0.78 8.49
N THR A 134 27.13 -0.21 9.16
CA THR A 134 26.29 -0.89 10.14
C THR A 134 24.92 -1.17 9.54
N LEU A 135 24.42 -2.40 9.68
CA LEU A 135 23.03 -2.72 9.41
C LEU A 135 22.20 -2.40 10.65
N VAL A 136 21.13 -1.62 10.48
CA VAL A 136 20.20 -1.26 11.55
C VAL A 136 18.88 -1.95 11.28
N VAL A 137 18.39 -2.72 12.26
CA VAL A 137 17.14 -3.48 12.18
C VAL A 137 16.24 -3.08 13.34
N ARG A 138 14.97 -2.80 13.08
CA ARG A 138 13.94 -2.59 14.11
C ARG A 138 12.63 -3.24 13.69
N ASN A 139 11.69 -3.43 14.61
CA ASN A 139 10.33 -3.86 14.26
C ASN A 139 9.42 -2.67 13.95
N SER A 140 8.32 -2.94 13.25
CA SER A 140 7.19 -2.02 13.11
C SER A 140 6.36 -1.98 14.40
N THR A 141 5.65 -0.88 14.62
CA THR A 141 4.75 -0.71 15.77
C THR A 141 3.78 -1.89 15.92
N GLY A 142 3.75 -2.52 17.09
CA GLY A 142 2.74 -3.55 17.36
C GLY A 142 2.93 -4.83 16.55
N ALA A 143 4.04 -4.95 15.80
CA ALA A 143 4.40 -6.16 15.07
C ALA A 143 5.61 -6.82 15.75
N PRO A 144 5.61 -8.16 15.88
CA PRO A 144 6.83 -8.87 16.25
C PRO A 144 7.90 -8.72 15.16
N GLY A 145 9.15 -8.95 15.54
CA GLY A 145 10.30 -8.90 14.64
C GLY A 145 11.34 -9.94 15.04
N GLY A 146 12.11 -10.44 14.06
CA GLY A 146 13.12 -11.44 14.32
C GLY A 146 14.17 -11.51 13.23
N ILE A 147 15.45 -11.42 13.60
CA ILE A 147 16.58 -11.58 12.68
C ILE A 147 17.56 -12.62 13.24
N ALA A 148 17.88 -13.61 12.41
CA ALA A 148 18.74 -14.73 12.76
C ALA A 148 20.19 -14.53 12.32
N TYR A 149 20.40 -14.03 11.10
CA TYR A 149 21.74 -13.79 10.56
C TYR A 149 21.72 -12.77 9.42
N VAL A 150 22.90 -12.26 9.09
CA VAL A 150 23.19 -11.50 7.87
C VAL A 150 24.21 -12.28 7.05
N ARG A 151 23.90 -12.56 5.79
CA ARG A 151 24.82 -13.24 4.88
C ARG A 151 25.26 -12.27 3.80
N LEU A 152 26.58 -12.17 3.61
CA LEU A 152 27.22 -11.26 2.69
C LEU A 152 27.89 -12.08 1.58
N GLU A 153 27.50 -11.82 0.34
CA GLU A 153 28.15 -12.37 -0.85
C GLU A 153 28.89 -11.24 -1.57
N LYS A 154 30.13 -11.48 -1.98
CA LYS A 154 30.80 -10.52 -2.88
C LYS A 154 29.99 -10.40 -4.17
N ALA A 155 29.78 -9.16 -4.61
CA ALA A 155 29.01 -8.85 -5.82
C ALA A 155 29.83 -7.93 -6.74
N GLU A 156 31.12 -8.27 -6.91
CA GLU A 156 32.01 -7.52 -7.80
C GLU A 156 31.50 -7.59 -9.25
N GLY A 157 31.44 -6.45 -9.93
CA GLY A 157 30.93 -6.36 -11.30
C GLY A 157 29.40 -6.37 -11.44
N GLU A 158 28.66 -6.65 -10.37
CA GLU A 158 27.20 -6.53 -10.41
C GLU A 158 26.78 -5.07 -10.42
N THR A 159 25.85 -4.74 -11.31
CA THR A 159 25.14 -3.47 -11.25
C THR A 159 24.22 -3.50 -10.03
N LEU A 160 24.24 -2.42 -9.25
CA LEU A 160 23.22 -2.18 -8.22
C LEU A 160 21.85 -2.42 -8.86
N LEU A 161 20.98 -3.13 -8.14
CA LEU A 161 19.57 -3.26 -8.52
C LEU A 161 18.95 -1.87 -8.42
N GLY A 162 19.13 -1.12 -9.50
CA GLY A 162 18.54 0.19 -9.73
C GLY A 162 17.27 0.03 -10.54
N ARG A 163 16.49 1.10 -10.56
CA ARG A 163 15.34 1.18 -11.46
C ARG A 163 15.77 0.83 -12.90
N PRO A 164 14.98 0.01 -13.64
CA PRO A 164 15.26 -0.30 -15.03
C PRO A 164 15.56 0.97 -15.85
N LYS A 165 16.61 0.92 -16.68
CA LYS A 165 16.95 2.02 -17.60
C LYS A 165 15.83 2.15 -18.64
N GLY A 166 15.14 3.29 -18.67
CA GLY A 166 14.05 3.53 -19.63
C GLY A 166 12.75 4.09 -19.03
N GLY A 167 12.69 4.29 -17.71
CA GLY A 167 11.62 5.05 -17.05
C GLY A 167 10.77 4.24 -16.08
N ALA A 168 9.90 4.95 -15.36
CA ALA A 168 8.82 4.42 -14.53
C ALA A 168 7.91 3.49 -15.33
N LEU A 169 7.78 2.22 -14.93
CA LEU A 169 6.95 1.26 -15.65
C LEU A 169 5.68 0.94 -14.90
N MET A 170 5.75 0.85 -13.57
CA MET A 170 4.63 0.45 -12.72
C MET A 170 4.13 1.59 -11.84
N VAL A 171 2.89 1.43 -11.41
CA VAL A 171 2.23 2.29 -10.43
C VAL A 171 2.02 1.48 -9.15
N ALA A 172 2.11 2.09 -7.97
CA ALA A 172 1.74 1.43 -6.72
C ALA A 172 0.76 2.30 -5.94
N THR A 173 -0.24 1.70 -5.28
CA THR A 173 -1.02 2.43 -4.27
C THR A 173 -0.34 2.37 -2.91
N ASN A 174 -0.49 3.46 -2.15
CA ASN A 174 -0.20 3.50 -0.73
C ASN A 174 -1.45 4.04 -0.04
N ASP A 175 -2.06 3.21 0.80
CA ASP A 175 -3.33 3.49 1.45
C ASP A 175 -3.27 4.58 2.52
N SER A 176 -2.06 5.03 2.90
CA SER A 176 -1.76 5.93 4.02
C SER A 176 -2.34 5.49 5.38
N TYR A 177 -3.06 4.37 5.40
CA TYR A 177 -3.78 3.81 6.53
C TYR A 177 -2.89 2.77 7.22
N GLY A 178 -2.14 3.22 8.23
CA GLY A 178 -1.20 2.37 8.96
C GLY A 178 -0.93 2.90 10.37
N ILE A 179 -0.36 2.04 11.20
CA ILE A 179 0.14 2.43 12.52
C ILE A 179 1.64 2.68 12.36
N TYR A 180 2.04 3.92 12.57
CA TYR A 180 3.42 4.37 12.54
C TYR A 180 3.79 5.03 13.88
N ASN A 181 4.96 4.71 14.42
CA ASN A 181 5.49 5.36 15.63
C ASN A 181 6.16 6.69 15.33
N ASP A 182 6.80 6.78 14.18
CA ASP A 182 7.68 7.86 13.83
C ASP A 182 7.68 8.11 12.33
N LYS A 183 8.29 9.23 11.95
CA LYS A 183 8.47 9.60 10.55
C LYS A 183 9.26 8.55 9.78
N GLU A 184 10.27 7.91 10.38
CA GLU A 184 11.07 6.92 9.66
C GLU A 184 10.24 5.71 9.23
N GLU A 185 9.31 5.24 10.06
CA GLU A 185 8.45 4.10 9.79
C GLU A 185 7.38 4.46 8.76
N TYR A 186 6.84 5.69 8.83
CA TYR A 186 5.98 6.24 7.79
C TYR A 186 6.69 6.30 6.43
N PHE A 187 7.88 6.89 6.37
CA PHE A 187 8.65 7.04 5.13
C PHE A 187 9.18 5.71 4.57
N ALA A 188 9.35 4.69 5.43
CA ALA A 188 9.77 3.36 5.01
C ALA A 188 8.81 2.71 4.00
N THR A 189 7.53 3.06 4.05
CA THR A 189 6.50 2.56 3.13
C THR A 189 6.72 3.01 1.68
N PHE A 190 7.43 4.13 1.47
CA PHE A 190 7.80 4.59 0.13
C PHE A 190 9.20 4.11 -0.26
N ARG A 191 10.14 4.08 0.70
CA ARG A 191 11.54 3.67 0.46
C ARG A 191 11.63 2.28 -0.16
N GLN A 192 10.75 1.36 0.28
CA GLN A 192 10.69 0.01 -0.25
C GLN A 192 10.59 0.03 -1.77
N LEU A 193 9.83 0.95 -2.37
CA LEU A 193 9.56 1.00 -3.81
C LEU A 193 10.69 1.61 -4.67
N ALA A 194 11.64 2.31 -4.06
CA ALA A 194 12.64 3.08 -4.80
C ALA A 194 13.57 2.24 -5.70
N ASN A 195 13.79 0.97 -5.35
CA ASN A 195 14.63 0.05 -6.12
C ASN A 195 13.79 -0.91 -6.99
N SER A 196 12.67 -0.43 -7.56
CA SER A 196 11.81 -1.20 -8.48
C SER A 196 11.47 -0.42 -9.75
N PRO A 197 10.83 -1.09 -10.73
CA PRO A 197 10.12 -0.44 -11.84
C PRO A 197 8.96 0.48 -11.42
N VAL A 198 8.58 0.55 -10.14
CA VAL A 198 7.56 1.50 -9.69
C VAL A 198 8.12 2.90 -9.82
N GLY A 199 7.47 3.72 -10.64
CA GLY A 199 7.83 5.12 -10.79
C GLY A 199 6.69 6.09 -10.55
N ARG A 200 5.53 5.60 -10.13
CA ARG A 200 4.44 6.42 -9.62
C ARG A 200 3.84 5.80 -8.38
N ILE A 201 3.61 6.64 -7.36
CA ILE A 201 2.84 6.28 -6.17
C ILE A 201 1.52 7.01 -6.19
N MET A 202 0.44 6.25 -6.14
CA MET A 202 -0.90 6.74 -5.83
C MET A 202 -1.09 6.74 -4.32
N PHE A 203 -0.79 7.87 -3.70
CA PHE A 203 -0.83 8.04 -2.26
C PHE A 203 -2.20 8.52 -1.79
N CYS A 204 -2.85 7.72 -0.94
CA CYS A 204 -4.19 7.95 -0.42
C CYS A 204 -4.21 9.02 0.67
N ALA A 205 -3.71 10.23 0.40
CA ALA A 205 -3.72 11.34 1.37
C ALA A 205 -5.13 11.62 1.96
N VAL A 206 -6.17 11.23 1.22
CA VAL A 206 -7.58 11.36 1.58
C VAL A 206 -8.28 10.00 1.46
N THR A 207 -8.69 9.41 2.58
CA THR A 207 -9.69 8.33 2.59
C THR A 207 -11.08 8.96 2.51
N GLY A 208 -11.92 8.51 1.58
CA GLY A 208 -13.20 9.18 1.36
C GLY A 208 -13.04 10.59 0.79
N GLU A 209 -13.99 11.45 1.15
CA GLU A 209 -13.91 12.89 0.90
C GLU A 209 -13.31 13.67 2.08
N ASN A 210 -13.10 13.06 3.25
CA ASN A 210 -12.79 13.85 4.45
C ASN A 210 -11.91 13.16 5.51
N SER A 211 -11.44 11.95 5.27
CA SER A 211 -10.68 11.19 6.27
C SER A 211 -9.19 11.26 5.95
N TYR A 212 -8.45 12.12 6.65
CA TYR A 212 -7.03 12.32 6.34
C TYR A 212 -6.13 11.66 7.36
N SER A 213 -5.12 10.93 6.86
CA SER A 213 -3.99 10.52 7.69
C SER A 213 -3.10 11.71 8.08
N VAL A 214 -3.24 12.85 7.39
CA VAL A 214 -2.46 14.07 7.62
C VAL A 214 -3.34 15.30 7.42
N LYS A 215 -3.20 16.30 8.30
CA LYS A 215 -4.04 17.52 8.27
C LYS A 215 -3.93 18.27 6.94
N THR A 216 -5.07 18.54 6.32
CA THR A 216 -5.23 19.46 5.19
C THR A 216 -5.88 20.77 5.63
N ARG A 217 -5.83 21.81 4.79
CA ARG A 217 -6.45 23.11 5.03
C ARG A 217 -7.97 23.01 4.95
N SER A 218 -8.46 22.25 3.97
CA SER A 218 -9.90 22.12 3.68
C SER A 218 -10.55 20.88 4.31
N GLY A 219 -9.76 19.94 4.81
CA GLY A 219 -10.22 18.71 5.43
C GLY A 219 -10.12 18.69 6.94
N THR A 220 -10.90 17.80 7.57
CA THR A 220 -10.79 17.57 9.02
C THR A 220 -9.99 16.30 9.29
N ASN A 221 -9.01 16.33 10.19
CA ASN A 221 -8.44 15.08 10.71
C ASN A 221 -9.56 14.23 11.31
N GLU A 222 -9.68 12.99 10.86
CA GLU A 222 -10.51 12.04 11.58
C GLU A 222 -9.88 11.81 12.95
N LYS A 223 -10.57 12.27 13.98
CA LYS A 223 -10.32 11.84 15.34
C LYS A 223 -11.25 10.66 15.62
N PHE A 224 -10.68 9.47 15.62
CA PHE A 224 -11.37 8.28 16.10
C PHE A 224 -11.40 8.35 17.64
N ASP A 225 -12.60 8.56 18.19
CA ASP A 225 -12.79 8.65 19.63
C ASP A 225 -13.03 7.26 20.21
N PRO A 226 -12.16 6.80 21.12
CA PRO A 226 -12.29 5.49 21.75
C PRO A 226 -13.56 5.34 22.60
N SER A 227 -14.28 6.42 22.93
CA SER A 227 -15.54 6.36 23.67
C SER A 227 -16.74 5.92 22.83
N ILE A 228 -16.61 5.82 21.50
CA ILE A 228 -17.68 5.28 20.65
C ILE A 228 -17.78 3.77 20.87
N PRO A 229 -18.95 3.23 21.30
CA PRO A 229 -19.11 1.84 21.78
C PRO A 229 -18.81 0.73 20.78
N TYR A 230 -18.44 1.07 19.56
CA TYR A 230 -18.22 0.11 18.49
C TYR A 230 -16.91 0.39 17.73
N MET A 231 -16.20 1.48 17.97
CA MET A 231 -14.99 1.77 17.19
C MET A 231 -13.95 0.65 17.35
N ARG A 232 -13.49 0.02 16.26
CA ARG A 232 -12.51 -1.05 16.40
C ARG A 232 -11.19 -0.46 16.89
N GLU A 233 -10.45 -1.27 17.63
CA GLU A 233 -9.21 -0.83 18.27
C GLU A 233 -8.16 -0.34 17.25
N ILE A 234 -8.18 -0.90 16.04
CA ILE A 234 -7.26 -0.54 14.96
C ILE A 234 -7.47 0.90 14.48
N GLU A 235 -8.71 1.38 14.34
CA GLU A 235 -9.02 2.77 14.01
C GLU A 235 -8.44 3.74 15.04
N VAL A 236 -8.64 3.43 16.33
CA VAL A 236 -8.11 4.25 17.43
C VAL A 236 -6.58 4.32 17.37
N LYS A 237 -5.92 3.18 17.12
CA LYS A 237 -4.46 3.13 16.99
C LYS A 237 -3.97 3.96 15.79
N ILE A 238 -4.64 3.88 14.66
CA ILE A 238 -4.30 4.65 13.45
C ILE A 238 -4.51 6.14 13.69
N SER A 239 -5.61 6.54 14.34
CA SER A 239 -5.85 7.93 14.74
C SER A 239 -4.70 8.50 15.57
N LYS A 240 -4.31 7.76 16.61
CA LYS A 240 -3.21 8.15 17.50
C LYS A 240 -1.88 8.21 16.75
N SER A 241 -1.66 7.32 15.78
CA SER A 241 -0.49 7.39 14.90
C SER A 241 -0.49 8.67 14.06
N CYS A 242 -1.61 8.99 13.42
CA CYS A 242 -1.75 10.21 12.61
C CYS A 242 -1.56 11.48 13.46
N GLU A 243 -2.16 11.53 14.65
CA GLU A 243 -1.95 12.62 15.60
C GLU A 243 -0.48 12.78 15.99
N ARG A 244 0.20 11.67 16.27
CA ARG A 244 1.62 11.67 16.63
C ARG A 244 2.52 12.13 15.48
N LEU A 245 2.24 11.69 14.25
CA LEU A 245 3.00 12.09 13.06
C LEU A 245 2.80 13.56 12.70
N THR A 246 1.62 14.11 12.99
CA THR A 246 1.26 15.49 12.65
C THR A 246 1.45 16.48 13.80
N ALA A 247 1.67 16.01 15.02
CA ALA A 247 1.94 16.85 16.18
C ALA A 247 3.16 17.76 15.93
N GLY A 248 2.90 19.05 15.76
CA GLY A 248 3.93 20.06 15.48
C GLY A 248 4.48 20.04 14.04
N ASN A 249 3.91 19.24 13.13
CA ASN A 249 4.31 19.23 11.73
C ASN A 249 3.11 19.45 10.78
N PRO A 250 2.77 20.71 10.46
CA PRO A 250 1.71 21.00 9.49
C PRO A 250 2.08 20.62 8.05
N ASN A 251 3.36 20.34 7.76
CA ASN A 251 3.88 20.14 6.40
C ASN A 251 4.17 18.67 6.05
N LEU A 252 3.67 17.71 6.83
CA LEU A 252 3.99 16.30 6.60
C LEU A 252 3.62 15.82 5.19
N LEU A 253 2.48 16.25 4.61
CA LEU A 253 2.14 15.90 3.22
C LEU A 253 3.15 16.44 2.21
N LYS A 254 3.64 17.67 2.40
CA LYS A 254 4.67 18.25 1.53
C LYS A 254 5.97 17.47 1.64
N GLU A 255 6.38 17.13 2.87
CA GLU A 255 7.54 16.26 3.10
C GLU A 255 7.36 14.87 2.44
N THR A 256 6.14 14.32 2.43
CA THR A 256 5.79 13.09 1.72
C THR A 256 6.03 13.21 0.23
N VAL A 257 5.47 14.23 -0.41
CA VAL A 257 5.67 14.48 -1.85
C VAL A 257 7.14 14.67 -2.17
N ASP A 258 7.84 15.53 -1.42
CA ASP A 258 9.27 15.79 -1.62
C ASP A 258 10.11 14.52 -1.47
N TYR A 259 9.75 13.66 -0.53
CA TYR A 259 10.43 12.40 -0.36
C TYR A 259 10.15 11.43 -1.52
N ILE A 260 8.91 11.31 -1.98
CA ILE A 260 8.56 10.50 -3.16
C ILE A 260 9.34 10.98 -4.39
N HIS A 261 9.43 12.29 -4.62
CA HIS A 261 10.24 12.87 -5.69
C HIS A 261 11.74 12.59 -5.51
N SER A 262 12.26 12.60 -4.27
CA SER A 262 13.67 12.24 -3.99
C SER A 262 14.00 10.79 -4.30
N LEU A 263 12.97 9.93 -4.42
CA LEU A 263 13.07 8.55 -4.88
C LEU A 263 12.80 8.42 -6.40
N ASP A 264 12.83 9.53 -7.13
CA ASP A 264 12.57 9.62 -8.57
C ASP A 264 11.14 9.16 -8.94
N MET A 265 10.16 9.22 -8.03
CA MET A 265 8.79 8.77 -8.32
C MET A 265 7.83 9.94 -8.50
N GLU A 266 6.85 9.81 -9.38
CA GLU A 266 5.68 10.69 -9.42
C GLU A 266 4.77 10.44 -8.21
N ALA A 267 4.20 11.50 -7.64
CA ALA A 267 3.23 11.43 -6.56
C ALA A 267 1.84 11.80 -7.07
N TYR A 268 0.93 10.84 -7.14
CA TYR A 268 -0.49 11.08 -7.42
C TYR A 268 -1.27 11.06 -6.13
N VAL A 269 -2.21 12.00 -5.96
CA VAL A 269 -3.19 11.86 -4.89
C VAL A 269 -4.22 10.83 -5.31
N TYR A 270 -4.47 9.86 -4.44
CA TYR A 270 -5.40 8.77 -4.64
C TYR A 270 -6.69 9.02 -3.85
N PHE A 271 -7.71 9.56 -4.52
CA PHE A 271 -9.01 9.81 -3.91
C PHE A 271 -9.87 8.56 -3.95
N ARG A 272 -10.56 8.30 -2.84
CA ARG A 272 -11.57 7.26 -2.74
C ARG A 272 -12.94 7.90 -2.53
N PRO A 273 -13.56 8.48 -3.57
CA PRO A 273 -14.85 9.14 -3.39
C PRO A 273 -15.86 8.15 -2.78
N GLY A 274 -16.72 8.58 -1.87
CA GLY A 274 -17.72 7.76 -1.20
C GLY A 274 -17.19 6.66 -0.28
N ALA A 275 -15.87 6.53 -0.10
CA ALA A 275 -15.25 5.51 0.76
C ALA A 275 -15.19 5.91 2.24
N ALA A 276 -15.43 7.19 2.56
CA ALA A 276 -15.91 7.57 3.88
C ALA A 276 -17.37 7.08 3.96
N VAL A 277 -17.49 5.75 4.04
CA VAL A 277 -18.73 5.09 4.32
C VAL A 277 -19.11 5.65 5.66
N ASP A 278 -20.32 6.16 5.65
CA ASP A 278 -20.97 6.46 6.86
C ASP A 278 -21.02 5.26 7.83
N PHE A 279 -20.07 5.22 8.76
CA PHE A 279 -20.17 4.32 9.90
C PHE A 279 -21.42 4.67 10.78
N ARG A 280 -22.15 5.79 10.58
CA ARG A 280 -23.48 6.11 11.17
C ARG A 280 -24.50 4.98 10.94
N ALA A 281 -24.43 4.22 9.82
CA ALA A 281 -25.39 3.13 9.53
C ALA A 281 -25.15 1.85 10.35
N PHE A 282 -23.92 1.64 10.83
CA PHE A 282 -23.52 0.43 11.54
C PHE A 282 -23.18 0.68 13.02
N TRP A 283 -22.85 1.91 13.44
CA TRP A 283 -22.11 2.16 14.70
C TRP A 283 -22.73 3.21 15.68
N GLY A 284 -23.99 3.67 15.51
CA GLY A 284 -24.76 4.28 16.61
C GLY A 284 -25.31 5.72 16.45
N LYS A 285 -25.99 6.19 17.51
CA LYS A 285 -27.07 7.21 17.60
C LYS A 285 -26.89 8.54 16.83
N LYS A 286 -28.04 9.09 16.45
CA LYS A 286 -28.37 10.28 15.63
C LYS A 286 -27.80 11.65 16.08
N GLY A 287 -26.82 11.75 17.00
CA GLY A 287 -26.42 13.03 17.63
C GLY A 287 -24.94 13.41 17.54
N ASP A 288 -24.00 12.45 17.62
CA ASP A 288 -22.56 12.77 17.64
C ASP A 288 -21.93 12.91 16.24
N ALA A 289 -22.71 12.63 15.20
CA ALA A 289 -22.27 12.50 13.82
C ALA A 289 -21.98 13.84 13.10
N GLU A 290 -22.57 14.94 13.56
CA GLU A 290 -22.39 16.28 12.96
C GLU A 290 -21.01 16.90 13.27
N ARG A 291 -20.29 16.38 14.27
CA ARG A 291 -19.03 16.97 14.75
C ARG A 291 -17.75 16.46 14.04
N ARG A 292 -17.83 15.40 13.22
CA ARG A 292 -16.63 14.59 12.85
C ARG A 292 -16.34 14.42 11.38
N THR A 293 -17.30 14.71 10.52
CA THR A 293 -17.06 14.72 9.08
C THR A 293 -17.32 16.13 8.59
N GLY A 294 -16.52 16.68 7.68
CA GLY A 294 -16.62 18.04 7.17
C GLY A 294 -18.08 18.42 7.00
N ALA A 295 -18.60 19.23 7.94
CA ALA A 295 -20.02 19.21 8.28
C ALA A 295 -20.92 19.56 7.09
N CYS A 296 -20.39 20.27 6.10
CA CYS A 296 -21.10 20.58 4.86
C CYS A 296 -21.24 19.38 3.92
N LEU A 297 -20.23 18.52 3.75
CA LEU A 297 -20.28 17.38 2.81
C LEU A 297 -21.36 16.36 3.19
N TYR A 298 -21.54 16.18 4.49
CA TYR A 298 -22.40 15.14 5.05
C TYR A 298 -23.67 15.66 5.68
N ALA A 299 -24.01 16.93 5.44
CA ALA A 299 -25.32 17.48 5.72
C ALA A 299 -26.41 16.62 5.03
N PRO A 300 -27.55 16.33 5.68
CA PRO A 300 -28.56 15.41 5.14
C PRO A 300 -29.03 15.70 3.71
N GLU A 301 -29.05 16.97 3.31
CA GLU A 301 -29.41 17.47 1.98
C GLU A 301 -28.36 17.13 0.89
N ASN A 302 -27.10 16.95 1.31
CA ASN A 302 -25.97 16.64 0.44
C ASN A 302 -25.72 15.14 0.25
N ARG A 303 -26.53 14.29 0.89
CA ARG A 303 -26.41 12.84 0.80
C ARG A 303 -27.22 12.25 -0.36
N CYS A 304 -26.69 11.17 -0.91
CA CYS A 304 -27.42 10.33 -1.84
C CYS A 304 -28.67 9.73 -1.17
N ARG A 305 -29.70 9.45 -1.98
CA ARG A 305 -30.93 8.79 -1.52
C ARG A 305 -31.27 7.59 -2.41
N LEU A 306 -31.66 6.48 -1.78
CA LEU A 306 -32.27 5.36 -2.49
C LEU A 306 -33.59 5.78 -3.16
N TRP A 307 -34.12 4.91 -4.01
CA TRP A 307 -35.37 5.15 -4.72
C TRP A 307 -36.54 5.50 -3.79
N ASP A 308 -36.61 4.85 -2.63
CA ASP A 308 -37.64 5.05 -1.59
C ASP A 308 -37.40 6.26 -0.68
N GLY A 309 -36.36 7.07 -0.97
CA GLY A 309 -36.00 8.25 -0.19
C GLY A 309 -35.06 7.98 0.99
N THR A 310 -34.72 6.70 1.26
CA THR A 310 -33.77 6.33 2.31
C THR A 310 -32.43 7.00 2.07
N ILE A 311 -31.96 7.76 3.06
CA ILE A 311 -30.67 8.43 3.01
C ILE A 311 -29.57 7.36 3.07
N VAL A 312 -28.60 7.45 2.17
CA VAL A 312 -27.38 6.64 2.24
C VAL A 312 -26.21 7.45 2.75
N GLY A 313 -25.22 6.73 3.26
CA GLY A 313 -24.01 7.28 3.85
C GLY A 313 -23.02 7.98 2.93
N ARG A 314 -23.43 8.38 1.73
CA ARG A 314 -22.54 8.89 0.68
C ARG A 314 -22.95 10.30 0.26
N PRO A 315 -22.01 11.22 0.03
CA PRO A 315 -22.33 12.51 -0.55
C PRO A 315 -22.76 12.35 -2.01
N SER A 316 -23.67 13.21 -2.47
CA SER A 316 -24.16 13.21 -3.85
C SER A 316 -23.38 14.19 -4.71
N TYR A 317 -22.76 13.67 -5.77
CA TYR A 317 -22.07 14.51 -6.76
C TYR A 317 -23.04 15.24 -7.71
N ALA A 318 -24.37 15.02 -7.57
CA ALA A 318 -25.36 15.84 -8.25
C ALA A 318 -25.40 17.25 -7.65
N ARG A 319 -25.08 17.38 -6.35
CA ARG A 319 -24.94 18.65 -5.64
C ARG A 319 -23.62 19.33 -6.03
N LYS A 320 -23.69 20.63 -6.31
CA LYS A 320 -22.53 21.41 -6.76
C LYS A 320 -21.53 21.60 -5.63
N GLU A 321 -22.03 21.76 -4.42
CA GLU A 321 -21.29 22.01 -3.19
C GLU A 321 -20.34 20.84 -2.89
N VAL A 322 -20.82 19.60 -3.07
CA VAL A 322 -20.00 18.38 -2.94
C VAL A 322 -18.86 18.37 -3.96
N ARG A 323 -19.15 18.65 -5.24
CA ARG A 323 -18.11 18.70 -6.28
C ARG A 323 -17.08 19.80 -6.04
N GLN A 324 -17.54 20.99 -5.66
CA GLN A 324 -16.67 22.13 -5.35
C GLN A 324 -15.72 21.85 -4.19
N TYR A 325 -16.21 21.17 -3.15
CA TYR A 325 -15.37 20.75 -2.05
C TYR A 325 -14.25 19.80 -2.51
N VAL A 326 -14.58 18.78 -3.30
CA VAL A 326 -13.58 17.83 -3.83
C VAL A 326 -12.59 18.52 -4.78
N LEU A 327 -13.04 19.48 -5.59
CA LEU A 327 -12.17 20.31 -6.42
C LEU A 327 -11.21 21.16 -5.58
N GLN A 328 -11.67 21.73 -4.46
CA GLN A 328 -10.82 22.46 -3.53
C GLN A 328 -9.72 21.57 -2.95
N LEU A 329 -10.04 20.32 -2.61
CA LEU A 329 -9.04 19.34 -2.18
C LEU A 329 -8.03 19.03 -3.27
N CYS A 330 -8.50 18.79 -4.51
CA CYS A 330 -7.60 18.58 -5.64
C CYS A 330 -6.64 19.77 -5.80
N SER A 331 -7.15 21.00 -5.70
CA SER A 331 -6.33 22.23 -5.75
C SER A 331 -5.26 22.23 -4.65
N GLU A 332 -5.65 21.94 -3.42
CA GLU A 332 -4.71 21.88 -2.29
C GLU A 332 -3.62 20.83 -2.52
N MET A 333 -3.96 19.65 -3.05
CA MET A 333 -2.96 18.62 -3.36
C MET A 333 -2.01 19.09 -4.47
N MET A 334 -2.50 19.82 -5.47
CA MET A 334 -1.62 20.37 -6.51
C MET A 334 -0.66 21.43 -5.95
N GLU A 335 -1.12 22.27 -5.01
CA GLU A 335 -0.26 23.24 -4.28
C GLU A 335 0.86 22.55 -3.48
N LEU A 336 0.59 21.33 -2.96
CA LEU A 336 1.57 20.52 -2.23
C LEU A 336 2.60 19.82 -3.15
N GLY A 337 2.44 19.93 -4.47
CA GLY A 337 3.39 19.41 -5.44
C GLY A 337 3.04 18.04 -6.04
N PHE A 338 1.85 17.49 -5.79
CA PHE A 338 1.43 16.24 -6.45
C PHE A 338 1.38 16.40 -7.98
N ASP A 339 1.76 15.36 -8.71
CA ASP A 339 1.90 15.33 -10.18
C ASP A 339 0.60 15.00 -10.91
N GLY A 340 -0.38 14.43 -10.20
CA GLY A 340 -1.65 14.06 -10.78
C GLY A 340 -2.67 13.61 -9.74
N VAL A 341 -3.86 13.29 -10.25
CA VAL A 341 -4.99 12.79 -9.46
C VAL A 341 -5.40 11.42 -9.97
N ASN A 342 -5.72 10.53 -9.04
CA ASN A 342 -6.47 9.33 -9.31
C ASN A 342 -7.79 9.32 -8.53
N PHE A 343 -8.89 8.95 -9.19
CA PHE A 343 -10.13 8.58 -8.50
C PHE A 343 -10.36 7.07 -8.54
N ALA A 344 -10.48 6.49 -7.34
CA ALA A 344 -10.74 5.08 -7.12
C ALA A 344 -12.23 4.74 -7.21
N PHE A 345 -12.75 4.63 -8.43
CA PHE A 345 -14.16 4.31 -8.66
C PHE A 345 -14.58 2.91 -8.19
N THR A 346 -13.62 2.00 -8.04
CA THR A 346 -13.79 0.71 -7.34
C THR A 346 -14.22 0.86 -5.88
N ARG A 347 -14.12 2.06 -5.28
CA ARG A 347 -14.61 2.34 -3.92
C ARG A 347 -15.78 3.33 -3.86
N ALA A 348 -16.19 3.88 -5.00
CA ALA A 348 -16.99 5.10 -5.03
C ALA A 348 -18.32 4.99 -5.74
N LEU A 349 -18.40 4.16 -6.78
CA LEU A 349 -19.59 4.15 -7.62
C LEU A 349 -20.79 3.47 -6.93
N PRO A 350 -22.02 3.88 -7.27
CA PRO A 350 -22.36 5.09 -8.03
C PRO A 350 -22.21 6.35 -7.15
N MET A 351 -21.86 7.49 -7.78
CA MET A 351 -21.66 8.78 -7.08
C MET A 351 -22.94 9.59 -6.83
N THR A 352 -24.05 9.19 -7.46
CA THR A 352 -25.36 9.85 -7.38
C THR A 352 -26.46 8.81 -7.48
N LEU A 353 -27.55 8.97 -6.75
CA LEU A 353 -28.67 8.03 -6.72
C LEU A 353 -29.97 8.68 -7.18
N PHE A 354 -30.91 8.96 -6.27
CA PHE A 354 -32.24 9.51 -6.54
C PHE A 354 -32.61 10.67 -5.58
N GLU A 355 -31.60 11.32 -5.00
CA GLU A 355 -31.76 12.56 -4.25
C GLU A 355 -32.37 13.70 -5.08
N ASP A 356 -32.92 14.71 -4.41
CA ASP A 356 -33.69 15.80 -5.06
C ASP A 356 -32.90 16.50 -6.17
N ALA A 357 -31.61 16.79 -5.94
CA ALA A 357 -30.75 17.39 -6.97
C ALA A 357 -30.65 16.55 -8.24
N PHE A 358 -30.64 15.21 -8.11
CA PHE A 358 -30.64 14.33 -9.26
C PHE A 358 -31.99 14.36 -9.98
N ARG A 359 -33.11 14.30 -9.24
CA ARG A 359 -34.47 14.32 -9.80
C ARG A 359 -34.80 15.63 -10.49
N GLU A 360 -34.45 16.76 -9.88
CA GLU A 360 -34.59 18.10 -10.46
C GLU A 360 -33.81 18.20 -11.76
N ARG A 361 -32.56 17.73 -11.77
CA ARG A 361 -31.72 17.73 -12.96
C ARG A 361 -32.28 16.81 -14.04
N PHE A 362 -32.82 15.66 -13.66
CA PHE A 362 -33.48 14.74 -14.59
C PHE A 362 -34.71 15.37 -15.24
N LYS A 363 -35.58 15.99 -14.45
CA LYS A 363 -36.75 16.72 -14.94
C LYS A 363 -36.37 17.84 -15.89
N LYS A 364 -35.30 18.57 -15.57
CA LYS A 364 -34.77 19.63 -16.44
C LYS A 364 -34.27 19.09 -17.79
N GLU A 365 -33.59 17.93 -17.79
CA GLU A 365 -33.01 17.34 -18.99
C GLU A 365 -34.07 16.67 -19.90
N TYR A 366 -35.06 16.00 -19.31
CA TYR A 366 -36.00 15.14 -20.05
C TYR A 366 -37.45 15.62 -20.04
N GLY A 367 -37.78 16.70 -19.32
CA GLY A 367 -39.13 17.24 -19.20
C GLY A 367 -40.10 16.41 -18.35
N GLU A 368 -39.67 15.26 -17.82
CA GLU A 368 -40.47 14.32 -17.03
C GLU A 368 -39.75 13.94 -15.73
N GLU A 369 -40.49 13.46 -14.74
CA GLU A 369 -39.92 12.82 -13.55
C GLU A 369 -39.30 11.45 -13.89
N VAL A 370 -38.34 11.00 -13.08
CA VAL A 370 -37.81 9.63 -13.16
C VAL A 370 -38.93 8.66 -12.82
N LYS A 371 -39.25 7.73 -13.73
CA LYS A 371 -40.41 6.83 -13.60
C LYS A 371 -40.13 5.60 -12.72
N SER A 372 -38.90 5.10 -12.73
CA SER A 372 -38.49 3.94 -11.93
C SER A 372 -36.99 3.96 -11.65
N LYS A 373 -36.53 3.09 -10.73
CA LYS A 373 -35.11 2.92 -10.44
C LYS A 373 -34.29 2.39 -11.63
N ASP A 374 -34.96 1.77 -12.60
CA ASP A 374 -34.38 1.11 -13.77
C ASP A 374 -34.50 1.98 -15.05
N ASP A 375 -34.94 3.23 -14.92
CA ASP A 375 -35.03 4.17 -16.05
C ASP A 375 -33.64 4.37 -16.70
N LYS A 376 -33.48 3.92 -17.95
CA LYS A 376 -32.20 4.01 -18.67
C LYS A 376 -31.69 5.44 -18.82
N ARG A 377 -32.59 6.42 -18.91
CA ARG A 377 -32.23 7.84 -18.96
C ARG A 377 -31.56 8.31 -17.68
N ALA A 378 -31.91 7.69 -16.54
CA ALA A 378 -31.29 8.00 -15.26
C ALA A 378 -29.84 7.52 -15.24
N LEU A 379 -29.55 6.37 -15.85
CA LEU A 379 -28.19 5.87 -16.03
C LEU A 379 -27.34 6.82 -16.89
N ASP A 380 -27.90 7.28 -18.01
CA ASP A 380 -27.23 8.24 -18.90
C ASP A 380 -26.94 9.56 -18.18
N LEU A 381 -27.90 10.05 -17.37
CA LEU A 381 -27.69 11.25 -16.57
C LEU A 381 -26.61 11.06 -15.50
N ARG A 382 -26.52 9.88 -14.85
CA ARG A 382 -25.43 9.58 -13.91
C ARG A 382 -24.07 9.64 -14.62
N CYS A 383 -23.95 9.03 -15.79
CA CYS A 383 -22.74 9.08 -16.61
C CYS A 383 -22.38 10.54 -16.97
N LYS A 384 -23.37 11.35 -17.34
CA LYS A 384 -23.20 12.78 -17.65
C LYS A 384 -22.68 13.56 -16.45
N ILE A 385 -23.29 13.40 -15.27
CA ILE A 385 -22.86 14.07 -14.03
C ILE A 385 -21.40 13.70 -13.69
N THR A 386 -21.06 12.40 -13.72
CA THR A 386 -19.70 11.93 -13.49
C THR A 386 -18.71 12.53 -14.50
N GLY A 387 -19.06 12.55 -15.78
CA GLY A 387 -18.20 13.08 -16.84
C GLY A 387 -17.97 14.59 -16.72
N GLU A 388 -19.00 15.36 -16.35
CA GLU A 388 -18.87 16.79 -16.09
C GLU A 388 -17.94 17.07 -14.91
N PHE A 389 -18.11 16.34 -13.80
CA PHE A 389 -17.21 16.45 -12.64
C PHE A 389 -15.76 16.18 -13.03
N LEU A 390 -15.49 15.09 -13.77
CA LEU A 390 -14.13 14.77 -14.20
C LEU A 390 -13.57 15.81 -15.17
N SER A 391 -14.42 16.44 -15.98
CA SER A 391 -14.01 17.56 -16.84
C SER A 391 -13.65 18.80 -16.01
N GLU A 392 -14.40 19.10 -14.94
CA GLU A 392 -14.06 20.15 -13.97
C GLU A 392 -12.69 19.86 -13.31
N VAL A 393 -12.43 18.60 -12.92
CA VAL A 393 -11.14 18.19 -12.37
C VAL A 393 -10.03 18.34 -13.40
N LYS A 394 -10.20 17.84 -14.63
CA LYS A 394 -9.16 17.94 -15.66
C LYS A 394 -8.81 19.39 -15.97
N LYS A 395 -9.81 20.28 -16.01
CA LYS A 395 -9.59 21.72 -16.15
C LYS A 395 -8.74 22.30 -15.00
N LEU A 396 -9.00 21.88 -13.76
CA LEU A 396 -8.21 22.28 -12.60
C LEU A 396 -6.75 21.80 -12.69
N LEU A 397 -6.54 20.58 -13.19
CA LEU A 397 -5.21 19.97 -13.31
C LEU A 397 -4.36 20.57 -14.45
N GLY A 398 -4.99 21.10 -15.50
CA GLY A 398 -4.29 21.57 -16.69
C GLY A 398 -3.52 20.43 -17.36
N GLU A 399 -2.20 20.61 -17.50
CA GLU A 399 -1.30 19.60 -18.10
C GLU A 399 -1.05 18.39 -17.20
N LYS A 400 -1.34 18.51 -15.90
CA LYS A 400 -1.23 17.39 -14.96
C LYS A 400 -2.26 16.30 -15.29
N LYS A 401 -1.94 15.10 -14.86
CA LYS A 401 -2.61 13.89 -15.32
C LYS A 401 -3.79 13.50 -14.45
N LEU A 402 -4.85 13.05 -15.11
CA LEU A 402 -6.03 12.45 -14.48
C LEU A 402 -6.09 10.97 -14.81
N SER A 403 -6.07 10.13 -13.77
CA SER A 403 -6.23 8.69 -13.90
C SER A 403 -7.46 8.20 -13.12
N LEU A 404 -8.04 7.08 -13.53
CA LEU A 404 -9.20 6.48 -12.86
C LEU A 404 -8.96 5.01 -12.57
N THR A 405 -9.21 4.56 -11.34
CA THR A 405 -9.29 3.12 -11.05
C THR A 405 -10.72 2.63 -11.24
N VAL A 406 -10.94 1.74 -12.20
CA VAL A 406 -12.27 1.35 -12.74
C VAL A 406 -12.55 -0.13 -12.55
N LEU A 407 -13.82 -0.52 -12.66
CA LEU A 407 -14.29 -1.92 -12.51
C LEU A 407 -13.87 -2.82 -13.67
N CYS A 408 -14.12 -4.11 -13.54
CA CYS A 408 -13.61 -5.17 -14.42
C CYS A 408 -14.02 -5.13 -15.90
N SER A 409 -15.06 -4.38 -16.27
CA SER A 409 -15.49 -4.23 -17.67
C SER A 409 -16.10 -2.86 -17.97
N VAL A 410 -16.07 -2.44 -19.23
CA VAL A 410 -16.70 -1.18 -19.67
C VAL A 410 -18.20 -1.15 -19.38
N ALA A 411 -18.88 -2.28 -19.58
CA ALA A 411 -20.32 -2.42 -19.28
C ALA A 411 -20.61 -2.24 -17.79
N ARG A 412 -19.81 -2.87 -16.91
CA ARG A 412 -19.95 -2.75 -15.46
C ARG A 412 -19.75 -1.31 -15.00
N ASN A 413 -18.73 -0.63 -15.51
CA ASN A 413 -18.53 0.79 -15.22
C ASN A 413 -19.74 1.64 -15.64
N ARG A 414 -20.30 1.40 -16.83
CA ARG A 414 -21.49 2.13 -17.30
C ARG A 414 -22.69 1.91 -16.38
N GLU A 415 -22.96 0.68 -15.96
CA GLU A 415 -24.08 0.35 -15.06
C GLU A 415 -24.03 1.10 -13.72
N TYR A 416 -22.84 1.51 -13.28
CA TYR A 416 -22.67 2.32 -12.09
C TYR A 416 -22.42 3.82 -12.36
N GLY A 417 -22.68 4.28 -13.58
CA GLY A 417 -22.66 5.71 -13.92
C GLY A 417 -21.29 6.24 -14.35
N LEU A 418 -20.42 5.39 -14.90
CA LEU A 418 -19.12 5.78 -15.47
C LEU A 418 -19.00 5.33 -16.94
N ASP A 419 -19.07 6.28 -17.88
CA ASP A 419 -18.92 6.00 -19.31
C ASP A 419 -17.44 6.09 -19.74
N VAL A 420 -16.73 4.97 -19.61
CA VAL A 420 -15.29 4.87 -19.94
C VAL A 420 -15.01 5.27 -21.39
N LYS A 421 -15.86 4.86 -22.33
CA LYS A 421 -15.67 5.13 -23.76
C LYS A 421 -15.79 6.63 -24.05
N ALA A 422 -16.84 7.28 -23.51
CA ALA A 422 -17.02 8.71 -23.67
C ALA A 422 -15.88 9.53 -23.05
N LEU A 423 -15.42 9.12 -21.85
CA LEU A 423 -14.30 9.78 -21.15
C LEU A 423 -12.96 9.64 -21.87
N ALA A 424 -12.70 8.47 -22.47
CA ALA A 424 -11.50 8.26 -23.28
C ALA A 424 -11.55 9.11 -24.55
N ALA A 425 -12.70 9.12 -25.25
CA ALA A 425 -12.89 9.87 -26.49
C ALA A 425 -12.80 11.39 -26.30
N SER A 426 -13.23 11.92 -25.16
CA SER A 426 -13.13 13.36 -24.86
C SER A 426 -11.72 13.81 -24.47
N GLY A 427 -10.80 12.87 -24.19
CA GLY A 427 -9.45 13.18 -23.72
C GLY A 427 -9.40 13.74 -22.30
N VAL A 428 -10.50 13.64 -21.53
CA VAL A 428 -10.56 14.10 -20.13
C VAL A 428 -9.69 13.22 -19.23
N VAL A 429 -9.62 11.92 -19.51
CA VAL A 429 -8.89 10.94 -18.71
C VAL A 429 -7.64 10.49 -19.46
N ASP A 430 -6.48 10.61 -18.82
CA ASP A 430 -5.19 10.20 -19.37
C ASP A 430 -4.94 8.69 -19.21
N GLU A 431 -5.45 8.08 -18.13
CA GLU A 431 -5.19 6.67 -17.81
C GLU A 431 -6.36 5.99 -17.09
N PHE A 432 -6.67 4.75 -17.47
CA PHE A 432 -7.59 3.87 -16.75
C PHE A 432 -6.82 2.70 -16.14
N ILE A 433 -6.91 2.57 -14.83
CA ILE A 433 -6.38 1.47 -14.03
C ILE A 433 -7.53 0.48 -13.79
N VAL A 434 -7.49 -0.66 -14.46
CA VAL A 434 -8.60 -1.61 -14.48
C VAL A 434 -8.42 -2.65 -13.37
N ASP A 435 -9.37 -2.70 -12.45
CA ASP A 435 -9.43 -3.67 -11.36
C ASP A 435 -10.37 -4.84 -11.74
N GLY A 436 -10.06 -6.06 -11.29
CA GLY A 436 -10.92 -7.24 -11.45
C GLY A 436 -12.19 -7.25 -10.58
N GLU A 437 -12.50 -6.18 -9.85
CA GLU A 437 -13.66 -6.04 -8.98
C GLU A 437 -14.98 -5.97 -9.77
N ASP A 438 -15.95 -6.77 -9.33
CA ASP A 438 -17.36 -6.71 -9.73
C ASP A 438 -18.18 -6.68 -8.43
N PHE A 439 -18.89 -5.58 -8.18
CA PHE A 439 -19.67 -5.36 -6.97
C PHE A 439 -20.81 -6.36 -6.75
N ARG A 440 -21.14 -7.19 -7.74
CA ARG A 440 -22.19 -8.23 -7.63
C ARG A 440 -21.66 -9.58 -7.17
N LEU A 441 -20.34 -9.78 -7.26
CA LEU A 441 -19.71 -11.05 -6.97
C LEU A 441 -18.98 -10.99 -5.63
N PRO A 442 -18.79 -12.14 -4.95
CA PRO A 442 -17.87 -12.20 -3.82
C PRO A 442 -16.52 -11.60 -4.19
N ARG A 443 -15.95 -10.86 -3.24
CA ARG A 443 -14.73 -10.07 -3.45
C ARG A 443 -13.52 -10.98 -3.62
N LYS A 444 -13.33 -11.46 -4.84
CA LYS A 444 -12.14 -12.17 -5.34
C LYS A 444 -11.65 -11.40 -6.56
N ILE A 445 -10.75 -10.45 -6.33
CA ILE A 445 -10.23 -9.57 -7.38
C ILE A 445 -9.10 -10.31 -8.08
N THR A 446 -9.33 -10.77 -9.31
CA THR A 446 -8.31 -11.48 -10.10
C THR A 446 -8.15 -10.86 -11.47
N ILE A 447 -6.96 -10.99 -12.04
CA ILE A 447 -6.67 -10.50 -13.39
C ILE A 447 -7.59 -11.15 -14.44
N ASP A 448 -8.02 -12.39 -14.19
CA ASP A 448 -8.89 -13.14 -15.09
C ASP A 448 -10.30 -12.58 -15.21
N LYS A 449 -10.70 -11.73 -14.27
CA LYS A 449 -12.00 -11.03 -14.32
C LYS A 449 -11.98 -9.79 -15.21
N ILE A 450 -10.79 -9.30 -15.59
CA ILE A 450 -10.69 -8.12 -16.45
C ILE A 450 -11.11 -8.48 -17.88
N ASP A 451 -12.10 -7.75 -18.40
CA ASP A 451 -12.50 -7.78 -19.80
C ASP A 451 -11.58 -6.88 -20.63
N PHE A 452 -10.36 -7.38 -20.88
CA PHE A 452 -9.30 -6.67 -21.61
C PHE A 452 -9.78 -6.15 -22.97
N GLU A 453 -10.54 -6.96 -23.69
CA GLU A 453 -11.01 -6.64 -25.03
C GLU A 453 -12.01 -5.49 -25.05
N SER A 454 -12.93 -5.43 -24.07
CA SER A 454 -13.87 -4.31 -23.97
C SER A 454 -13.16 -2.98 -23.75
N PHE A 455 -12.14 -2.94 -22.89
CA PHE A 455 -11.37 -1.73 -22.62
C PHE A 455 -10.53 -1.31 -23.82
N ARG A 456 -9.84 -2.26 -24.48
CA ARG A 456 -9.07 -1.98 -25.69
C ARG A 456 -9.92 -1.35 -26.77
N LYS A 457 -11.14 -1.88 -26.99
CA LYS A 457 -12.12 -1.29 -27.91
C LYS A 457 -12.60 0.09 -27.47
N ALA A 458 -12.81 0.31 -26.18
CA ALA A 458 -13.31 1.59 -25.66
C ALA A 458 -12.29 2.74 -25.80
N VAL A 459 -10.99 2.45 -25.72
CA VAL A 459 -9.92 3.47 -25.84
C VAL A 459 -9.28 3.53 -27.23
N ALA A 460 -9.69 2.67 -28.16
CA ALA A 460 -9.13 2.62 -29.51
C ALA A 460 -9.24 4.00 -30.20
N GLY A 461 -8.11 4.48 -30.74
CA GLY A 461 -8.02 5.79 -31.38
C GLY A 461 -7.92 6.99 -30.42
N THR A 462 -7.82 6.76 -29.11
CA THR A 462 -7.63 7.80 -28.10
C THR A 462 -6.19 7.81 -27.57
N LYS A 463 -5.84 8.79 -26.72
CA LYS A 463 -4.54 8.85 -26.03
C LYS A 463 -4.55 8.16 -24.65
N ALA A 464 -5.70 7.61 -24.23
CA ALA A 464 -5.85 7.06 -22.90
C ALA A 464 -5.05 5.75 -22.75
N VAL A 465 -4.28 5.65 -21.66
CA VAL A 465 -3.50 4.46 -21.31
C VAL A 465 -4.36 3.49 -20.52
N LEU A 466 -4.22 2.19 -20.78
CA LEU A 466 -4.83 1.12 -19.98
C LEU A 466 -3.78 0.46 -19.12
N ARG A 467 -4.09 0.24 -17.84
CA ARG A 467 -3.20 -0.41 -16.88
C ARG A 467 -3.96 -1.45 -16.07
N PRO A 468 -3.46 -2.68 -15.90
CA PRO A 468 -4.13 -3.68 -15.07
C PRO A 468 -3.79 -3.41 -13.61
N GLN A 469 -4.73 -3.63 -12.71
CA GLN A 469 -4.48 -3.59 -11.28
C GLN A 469 -4.34 -4.98 -10.69
N PHE A 470 -3.29 -5.17 -9.89
CA PHE A 470 -2.97 -6.41 -9.21
C PHE A 470 -3.08 -6.22 -7.71
N THR A 471 -3.84 -7.08 -7.05
CA THR A 471 -3.95 -7.08 -5.58
C THR A 471 -3.01 -8.12 -4.98
N THR A 472 -2.10 -7.66 -4.12
CA THR A 472 -1.11 -8.46 -3.37
C THR A 472 -1.72 -9.70 -2.69
N TRP A 473 -2.84 -9.50 -1.99
CA TRP A 473 -3.42 -10.51 -1.11
C TRP A 473 -4.04 -11.70 -1.86
N TRP A 474 -4.65 -11.48 -3.04
CA TRP A 474 -5.50 -12.50 -3.70
C TRP A 474 -4.83 -13.25 -4.84
N ASN A 475 -3.94 -12.60 -5.60
CA ASN A 475 -3.39 -13.19 -6.82
C ASN A 475 -1.93 -13.63 -6.70
N GLY A 476 -1.20 -13.07 -5.73
CA GLY A 476 0.27 -13.05 -5.80
C GLY A 476 0.73 -12.32 -7.06
N TYR A 477 2.01 -11.94 -7.13
CA TYR A 477 2.57 -11.37 -8.36
C TYR A 477 3.11 -12.46 -9.28
N ASP A 478 2.23 -13.35 -9.75
CA ASP A 478 2.59 -14.37 -10.71
C ASP A 478 2.90 -13.74 -12.07
N THR A 479 4.12 -13.94 -12.54
CA THR A 479 4.63 -13.44 -13.81
C THR A 479 3.71 -13.72 -15.01
N LYS A 480 3.01 -14.88 -15.02
CA LYS A 480 2.07 -15.23 -16.10
C LYS A 480 0.93 -14.22 -16.24
N ASN A 481 0.49 -13.65 -15.13
CA ASN A 481 -0.62 -12.70 -15.10
C ASN A 481 -0.19 -11.34 -15.65
N PHE A 482 1.06 -10.92 -15.37
CA PHE A 482 1.63 -9.71 -15.98
C PHE A 482 1.79 -9.87 -17.48
N ARG A 483 2.31 -11.02 -17.92
CA ARG A 483 2.45 -11.37 -19.34
C ARG A 483 1.10 -11.32 -20.06
N LYS A 484 0.07 -11.95 -19.50
CA LYS A 484 -1.30 -11.94 -20.03
C LYS A 484 -1.81 -10.50 -20.26
N ALA A 485 -1.58 -9.59 -19.31
CA ALA A 485 -2.03 -8.21 -19.46
C ALA A 485 -1.18 -7.42 -20.49
N ALA A 486 0.13 -7.67 -20.56
CA ALA A 486 1.00 -7.07 -21.56
C ALA A 486 0.64 -7.52 -22.99
N GLU A 487 0.37 -8.82 -23.18
CA GLU A 487 -0.11 -9.40 -24.45
C GLU A 487 -1.47 -8.83 -24.87
N ALA A 488 -2.30 -8.44 -23.91
CA ALA A 488 -3.56 -7.73 -24.17
C ALA A 488 -3.38 -6.23 -24.53
N GLY A 489 -2.13 -5.74 -24.58
CA GLY A 489 -1.80 -4.37 -24.96
C GLY A 489 -1.91 -3.34 -23.84
N PHE A 490 -1.97 -3.78 -22.58
CA PHE A 490 -1.98 -2.87 -21.44
C PHE A 490 -0.55 -2.44 -21.06
N ALA A 491 -0.42 -1.24 -20.49
CA ALA A 491 0.80 -0.78 -19.85
C ALA A 491 1.15 -1.64 -18.62
N PRO A 492 2.40 -1.60 -18.11
CA PRO A 492 2.81 -2.43 -16.97
C PRO A 492 1.95 -2.16 -15.73
N ALA A 493 1.86 -3.09 -14.78
CA ALA A 493 0.78 -3.06 -13.79
C ALA A 493 0.72 -1.84 -12.84
N CYS A 494 -0.47 -1.66 -12.26
CA CYS A 494 -0.68 -1.00 -10.97
C CYS A 494 -0.70 -2.05 -9.86
N LEU A 495 0.05 -1.82 -8.80
CA LEU A 495 0.19 -2.68 -7.62
C LEU A 495 -0.68 -2.11 -6.49
N TRP A 496 -1.84 -2.73 -6.25
CA TRP A 496 -2.70 -2.37 -5.13
C TRP A 496 -2.07 -2.80 -3.82
N ASP A 497 -2.04 -1.89 -2.84
CA ASP A 497 -1.31 -1.99 -1.58
C ASP A 497 0.18 -2.27 -1.81
N GLY A 498 0.76 -1.67 -2.86
CA GLY A 498 2.17 -1.79 -3.21
C GLY A 498 3.12 -1.43 -2.05
N ALA A 499 2.71 -0.51 -1.19
CA ALA A 499 3.46 -0.14 0.03
C ALA A 499 3.45 -1.21 1.15
N HIS A 500 2.67 -2.28 0.98
CA HIS A 500 2.52 -3.40 1.90
C HIS A 500 2.88 -4.74 1.24
N MET A 501 3.63 -4.72 0.14
CA MET A 501 4.03 -5.93 -0.55
C MET A 501 4.86 -6.83 0.37
N GLN A 502 4.55 -8.13 0.27
CA GLN A 502 5.36 -9.18 0.85
C GLN A 502 6.75 -9.15 0.21
N TRP A 503 7.78 -9.59 0.95
CA TRP A 503 9.14 -9.51 0.41
C TRP A 503 9.35 -10.38 -0.82
N THR A 504 8.78 -11.59 -0.84
CA THR A 504 8.87 -12.51 -2.00
C THR A 504 8.28 -11.89 -3.26
N ASP A 505 7.16 -11.20 -3.10
CA ASP A 505 6.48 -10.41 -4.12
C ASP A 505 7.35 -9.23 -4.61
N TRP A 506 7.99 -8.52 -3.67
CA TRP A 506 8.92 -7.43 -3.97
C TRP A 506 10.14 -7.90 -4.77
N GLU A 507 10.74 -9.03 -4.41
CA GLU A 507 11.87 -9.64 -5.11
C GLU A 507 11.56 -9.93 -6.58
N ARG A 508 10.35 -10.39 -6.87
CA ARG A 508 9.88 -10.62 -8.24
C ARG A 508 9.74 -9.29 -8.98
N ILE A 509 9.03 -8.33 -8.37
CA ILE A 509 8.71 -7.05 -9.00
C ILE A 509 9.94 -6.23 -9.34
N ARG A 510 10.93 -6.16 -8.44
CA ARG A 510 12.15 -5.38 -8.70
C ARG A 510 12.98 -5.88 -9.88
N ARG A 511 12.69 -7.10 -10.37
CA ARG A 511 13.32 -7.72 -11.53
C ARG A 511 12.51 -7.59 -12.83
N PHE A 512 11.32 -6.99 -12.77
CA PHE A 512 10.56 -6.69 -13.96
C PHE A 512 11.14 -5.46 -14.67
N ASP A 513 11.39 -5.61 -15.97
CA ASP A 513 11.75 -4.49 -16.85
C ASP A 513 10.55 -3.96 -17.65
N GLY A 514 9.34 -4.39 -17.24
CA GLY A 514 8.02 -4.04 -17.78
C GLY A 514 7.67 -4.52 -19.18
N LYS A 515 8.56 -5.22 -19.91
CA LYS A 515 8.23 -5.84 -21.20
C LYS A 515 8.74 -7.27 -21.32
N ASP A 516 9.90 -7.54 -20.75
CA ASP A 516 10.51 -8.85 -20.60
C ASP A 516 10.51 -9.28 -19.12
N PHE A 517 9.76 -10.35 -18.87
CA PHE A 517 9.67 -10.93 -17.54
C PHE A 517 10.72 -12.03 -17.30
N SER A 518 11.57 -12.32 -18.29
CA SER A 518 12.50 -13.44 -18.26
C SER A 518 13.51 -13.37 -17.10
N ALA A 519 13.91 -12.17 -16.67
CA ALA A 519 14.79 -11.99 -15.52
C ALA A 519 14.13 -12.43 -14.21
N ALA A 520 12.86 -12.06 -14.01
CA ALA A 520 12.09 -12.50 -12.87
C ALA A 520 11.81 -14.02 -12.93
N GLU A 521 11.44 -14.56 -14.10
CA GLU A 521 11.19 -16.01 -14.27
C GLU A 521 12.45 -16.84 -14.02
N ARG A 522 13.61 -16.41 -14.55
CA ARG A 522 14.90 -17.05 -14.27
C ARG A 522 15.22 -17.00 -12.79
N TRP A 523 14.97 -15.87 -12.14
CA TRP A 523 15.22 -15.72 -10.72
C TRP A 523 14.31 -16.62 -9.87
N GLU A 524 13.01 -16.66 -10.16
CA GLU A 524 12.03 -17.53 -9.49
C GLU A 524 12.42 -19.00 -9.64
N LYS A 525 12.84 -19.41 -10.84
CA LYS A 525 13.30 -20.77 -11.11
C LYS A 525 14.60 -21.10 -10.37
N ALA A 526 15.53 -20.16 -10.26
CA ALA A 526 16.81 -20.33 -9.57
C ALA A 526 16.67 -20.26 -8.03
N HIS A 527 15.65 -19.57 -7.52
CA HIS A 527 15.43 -19.34 -6.09
C HIS A 527 13.99 -19.69 -5.71
N PRO A 528 13.54 -20.95 -5.85
CA PRO A 528 12.19 -21.34 -5.43
C PRO A 528 11.95 -20.95 -3.96
N ASP A 529 10.72 -20.60 -3.59
CA ASP A 529 10.40 -20.18 -2.21
C ASP A 529 10.86 -21.22 -1.18
N SER A 530 10.79 -22.51 -1.53
CA SER A 530 11.24 -23.62 -0.71
C SER A 530 12.75 -23.67 -0.45
N SER A 531 13.60 -23.15 -1.35
CA SER A 531 15.06 -23.13 -1.15
C SER A 531 15.53 -21.97 -0.26
N ARG A 532 14.62 -21.05 0.06
CA ARG A 532 14.89 -19.85 0.87
C ARG A 532 14.40 -19.98 2.30
N VAL A 533 13.96 -21.17 2.70
CA VAL A 533 13.42 -21.41 4.04
C VAL A 533 14.27 -22.42 4.76
N LYS A 534 14.82 -22.01 5.91
CA LYS A 534 15.43 -22.92 6.89
C LYS A 534 14.39 -23.26 7.94
N ARG A 535 13.91 -24.50 7.91
CA ARG A 535 12.97 -24.99 8.92
C ARG A 535 13.68 -25.13 10.25
N LEU A 536 13.05 -24.61 11.30
CA LEU A 536 13.55 -24.75 12.66
C LEU A 536 13.23 -26.16 13.17
N LYS A 537 14.20 -26.77 13.84
CA LYS A 537 14.09 -28.00 14.61
C LYS A 537 13.93 -27.67 16.08
N THR A 538 14.76 -26.77 16.62
CA THR A 538 14.63 -26.28 18.00
C THR A 538 14.57 -24.76 18.05
N VAL A 539 13.80 -24.26 19.01
CA VAL A 539 13.73 -22.84 19.38
C VAL A 539 13.78 -22.79 20.90
N ASN A 540 14.68 -21.98 21.47
CA ASN A 540 14.88 -21.90 22.91
C ASN A 540 15.16 -23.29 23.56
N ASN A 541 15.91 -24.14 22.87
CA ASN A 541 16.15 -25.55 23.23
C ASN A 541 14.90 -26.46 23.25
N PHE A 542 13.75 -25.94 22.83
CA PHE A 542 12.51 -26.70 22.72
C PHE A 542 12.40 -27.31 21.32
N ASP A 543 12.17 -28.62 21.22
CA ASP A 543 11.99 -29.29 19.92
C ASP A 543 10.59 -28.99 19.37
N ILE A 544 10.52 -28.18 18.33
CA ILE A 544 9.25 -27.73 17.75
C ILE A 544 8.71 -28.72 16.69
N LEU A 545 9.45 -29.80 16.41
CA LEU A 545 8.95 -30.90 15.59
C LEU A 545 8.17 -31.91 16.43
N GLU A 546 8.53 -32.04 17.71
CA GLU A 546 7.85 -32.92 18.67
C GLU A 546 6.67 -32.23 19.36
N TYR A 547 6.78 -30.93 19.62
CA TYR A 547 5.81 -30.18 20.41
C TYR A 547 5.29 -28.93 19.69
N PRO A 548 4.11 -28.41 20.10
CA PRO A 548 3.61 -27.16 19.56
C PRO A 548 4.58 -25.99 19.79
N TRP A 549 5.01 -25.36 18.69
CA TRP A 549 6.06 -24.33 18.72
C TRP A 549 5.73 -23.11 19.59
N TRP A 550 4.45 -22.82 19.86
CA TRP A 550 4.06 -21.68 20.69
C TRP A 550 4.43 -21.84 22.17
N LEU A 551 4.88 -23.02 22.59
CA LEU A 551 5.45 -23.24 23.92
C LEU A 551 6.92 -22.81 24.02
N ALA A 552 7.58 -22.50 22.90
CA ALA A 552 9.00 -22.15 22.83
C ALA A 552 9.30 -20.64 22.99
N PHE A 553 8.27 -19.79 22.84
CA PHE A 553 8.33 -18.32 22.95
C PHE A 553 7.49 -17.87 24.13
#